data_AF-A0A954LGE2-F1
#
_entry.id   AF-A0A954LGE2-F1
#
_cell.length_a   1.000
_cell.length_b   1.000
_cell.length_c   1.000
_cell.angle_alpha   90.00
_cell.angle_beta   90.00
_cell.angle_gamma   90.00
#
_symmetry.space_group_name_H-M   'P 1'
#
loop_
_entity.id
_entity.type
_entity.pdbx_description
1 polymer ?
#
loop_
_entity_poly.entity_id
_entity_poly.type
_entity_poly.pdbx_seq_one_letter_code
_entity_poly.pdbx_strand_id
1 'polypeptide(L)' 'MSTAPKPLHDANIVGTSPLVSPAELLREVPATDEIARHVVESRALTENILRGADRRVIAIVGP' A
#
# COMPACT_ATOMS: atom_id res chain seq x y z
N MET A 1 41.90 29.94 -11.64
CA MET A 1 40.47 29.88 -11.31
C MET A 1 40.11 28.42 -11.13
N SER A 2 39.76 27.98 -9.92
CA SER A 2 39.48 26.57 -9.62
C SER A 2 38.07 26.20 -10.07
N THR A 3 37.94 25.26 -11.00
CA THR A 3 36.65 24.69 -11.42
C THR A 3 36.38 23.43 -10.60
N ALA A 4 35.66 23.58 -9.48
CA ALA A 4 35.18 22.43 -8.73
C ALA A 4 34.20 21.60 -9.60
N PRO A 5 34.26 20.26 -9.56
CA PRO A 5 33.39 19.41 -10.36
C PRO A 5 31.92 19.59 -9.96
N LYS A 6 31.02 19.54 -10.94
CA LYS A 6 29.57 19.56 -10.67
C LYS A 6 29.17 18.32 -9.87
N PRO A 7 28.31 18.47 -8.84
CA PRO A 7 27.78 17.34 -8.09
C PRO A 7 27.00 16.39 -9.01
N LEU A 8 27.24 15.08 -8.86
CA LEU A 8 26.62 14.02 -9.67
C LEU A 8 25.32 13.47 -9.06
N HIS A 9 25.14 13.61 -7.75
CA HIS A 9 23.97 13.12 -7.02
C HIS A 9 23.01 14.25 -6.70
N ASP A 10 21.71 13.97 -6.81
CA ASP A 10 20.61 14.87 -6.46
C ASP A 10 20.65 16.26 -7.11
N ALA A 11 21.31 16.36 -8.27
CA ALA A 11 21.59 17.62 -8.96
C ALA A 11 20.33 18.42 -9.35
N ASN A 12 19.16 17.77 -9.45
CA ASN A 12 17.87 18.38 -9.76
C ASN A 12 16.78 18.05 -8.72
N ILE A 13 17.15 17.60 -7.53
CA ILE A 13 16.18 17.28 -6.48
C ILE A 13 15.79 18.58 -5.78
N VAL A 14 14.50 18.94 -5.89
CA VAL A 14 13.93 20.14 -5.22
C VAL A 14 13.92 19.96 -3.70
N GLY A 15 13.76 18.72 -3.25
CA GLY A 15 13.86 18.35 -1.84
C GLY A 15 13.48 16.89 -1.63
N THR A 16 13.83 16.38 -0.46
CA THR A 16 13.38 15.08 0.04
C THR A 16 12.65 15.29 1.35
N SER A 17 11.58 14.54 1.56
CA SER A 17 10.91 14.45 2.86
C SER A 17 10.89 12.99 3.28
N PRO A 18 11.22 12.68 4.55
CA PRO A 18 10.97 11.36 5.09
C PRO A 18 9.45 11.10 5.10
N LEU A 19 9.09 9.84 4.89
CA LEU A 19 7.73 9.34 5.08
C LEU A 19 7.65 8.61 6.42
N VAL A 20 6.48 8.64 7.04
CA VAL A 20 6.17 7.78 8.18
C VAL A 20 6.36 6.31 7.77
N SER A 21 6.97 5.50 8.63
CA SER A 21 7.15 4.09 8.32
C SER A 21 5.81 3.34 8.40
N PRO A 22 5.63 2.25 7.64
CA PRO A 22 4.42 1.41 7.77
C PRO A 22 4.19 0.93 9.20
N ALA A 23 5.25 0.62 9.94
CA ALA A 23 5.16 0.14 11.32
C ALA A 23 4.69 1.24 12.30
N GLU A 24 5.08 2.49 12.08
CA GLU A 24 4.56 3.64 12.84
C GLU A 24 3.09 3.86 12.56
N LEU A 25 2.69 3.88 11.28
CA LEU A 25 1.30 4.08 10.89
C LEU A 25 0.38 2.98 11.44
N LEU A 26 0.83 1.72 11.43
CA LEU A 26 0.09 0.59 12.00
C LEU A 26 -0.10 0.68 13.51
N ARG A 27 0.82 1.34 14.24
CA ARG A 27 0.66 1.59 15.68
C ARG A 27 -0.34 2.70 15.96
N GLU A 28 -0.36 3.73 15.12
CA GLU A 28 -1.30 4.86 15.25
C GLU A 28 -2.73 4.46 14.85
N VAL A 29 -2.86 3.63 13.81
CA VAL A 29 -4.14 3.20 13.25
C VAL A 29 -4.17 1.66 13.19
N PRO A 30 -4.30 0.98 14.35
CA PRO A 30 -4.35 -0.47 14.37
C PRO A 30 -5.65 -0.96 13.72
N ALA A 31 -5.57 -2.08 12.99
CA ALA A 31 -6.76 -2.78 12.54
C ALA A 31 -7.51 -3.34 13.76
N THR A 32 -8.83 -3.21 13.75
CA THR A 32 -9.66 -3.90 14.74
C THR A 32 -9.79 -5.38 14.37
N ASP A 33 -10.13 -6.22 15.34
CA ASP A 33 -10.40 -7.64 15.09
C ASP A 33 -11.53 -7.84 14.08
N GLU A 34 -12.50 -6.93 14.05
CA GLU A 34 -13.60 -6.93 13.08
C GLU A 34 -13.09 -6.69 11.66
N ILE A 35 -12.26 -5.67 11.44
CA ILE A 35 -11.66 -5.38 10.13
C ILE A 35 -10.77 -6.54 9.69
N ALA A 36 -9.95 -7.08 10.59
CA ALA A 36 -9.07 -8.20 10.30
C ALA A 36 -9.87 -9.44 9.85
N ARG A 37 -10.95 -9.76 10.57
CA ARG A 37 -11.86 -10.85 10.22
C ARG A 37 -12.52 -10.62 8.86
N HIS A 38 -13.06 -9.43 8.64
CA HIS A 38 -13.70 -9.07 7.37
C HIS A 38 -12.76 -9.21 6.17
N VAL A 39 -11.49 -8.80 6.30
CA VAL A 39 -10.47 -8.94 5.26
C VAL A 39 -10.18 -10.41 4.97
N VAL A 40 -10.02 -11.25 6.00
CA VAL A 40 -9.75 -12.69 5.84
C VAL A 40 -10.93 -13.40 5.16
N GLU A 41 -12.15 -13.16 5.63
CA GLU A 41 -13.36 -13.76 5.07
C GLU A 41 -13.57 -13.34 3.62
N SER A 42 -13.42 -12.05 3.31
CA SER A 42 -13.56 -11.53 1.95
C SER A 42 -12.53 -12.13 1.00
N ARG A 43 -11.28 -12.35 1.45
CA ARG A 43 -10.25 -13.02 0.64
C ARG A 43 -10.61 -14.46 0.31
N ALA A 44 -11.07 -15.22 1.30
CA ALA A 44 -11.52 -16.59 1.09
C ALA A 44 -12.73 -16.64 0.13
N LEU A 45 -13.64 -15.68 0.25
CA LEU A 45 -14.79 -15.53 -0.62
C LEU A 45 -14.40 -15.26 -2.07
N THR A 46 -13.51 -14.29 -2.27
CA THR A 46 -12.95 -13.97 -3.58
C THR A 46 -12.26 -15.18 -4.19
N GLU A 47 -11.48 -15.93 -3.42
CA GLU A 47 -10.84 -17.16 -3.89
C GLU A 47 -11.87 -18.20 -4.35
N ASN A 48 -12.94 -18.42 -3.58
CA ASN A 48 -13.99 -19.38 -3.95
C ASN A 48 -14.68 -19.01 -5.26
N ILE A 49 -14.92 -17.71 -5.50
CA ILE A 49 -15.48 -17.22 -6.76
C ILE A 49 -14.48 -17.47 -7.92
N LEU A 50 -13.21 -17.11 -7.74
CA LEU A 50 -12.17 -17.30 -8.77
C LEU A 50 -11.97 -18.77 -9.12
N ARG A 51 -12.14 -19.69 -8.17
CA ARG A 51 -12.06 -21.14 -8.39
C ARG A 51 -13.34 -21.75 -8.98
N GLY A 52 -14.42 -20.97 -9.10
CA GLY A 52 -15.73 -21.45 -9.55
C GLY A 52 -16.48 -22.31 -8.51
N ALA A 53 -15.98 -22.38 -7.27
CA ALA A 53 -16.69 -23.01 -6.15
C ALA A 53 -17.88 -22.15 -5.68
N ASP A 54 -17.84 -20.85 -5.94
CA ASP A 54 -18.92 -19.90 -5.77
C ASP A 54 -19.27 -19.27 -7.13
N ARG A 55 -20.56 -19.24 -7.48
CA ARG A 55 -21.04 -18.77 -8.80
C ARG A 55 -21.42 -17.29 -8.83
N ARG A 56 -21.19 -16.55 -7.75
CA ARG A 56 -21.38 -15.10 -7.74
C ARG A 56 -20.33 -14.41 -8.61
N VAL A 57 -20.55 -13.14 -8.92
CA VAL A 57 -19.64 -12.30 -9.70
C VAL A 57 -18.98 -11.29 -8.76
N ILE A 58 -17.67 -11.11 -8.89
CA ILE A 58 -16.95 -10.03 -8.19
C ILE A 58 -17.18 -8.73 -8.97
N ALA A 59 -17.69 -7.72 -8.28
CA ALA A 59 -17.82 -6.36 -8.81
C ALA A 59 -16.94 -5.42 -7.99
N ILE A 60 -15.98 -4.76 -8.64
CA ILE A 60 -15.19 -3.70 -8.04
C ILE A 60 -15.87 -2.38 -8.41
N VAL A 61 -16.46 -1.72 -7.42
CA VAL A 61 -17.28 -0.52 -7.61
C VAL A 61 -16.82 0.58 -6.69
N GLY A 62 -16.78 1.81 -7.20
CA GLY A 62 -16.33 3.01 -6.50
C GLY A 62 -15.92 4.08 -7.52
N PRO A 63 -15.69 5.32 -7.06
CA PRO A 63 -14.97 6.33 -7.83
C PRO A 63 -13.56 5.86 -8.22
#